data_AF-A0A2V7ESL5-F1
#
_entry.id   AF-A0A2V7ESL5-F1
#
_cell.length_a   1.000
_cell.length_b   1.000
_cell.length_c   1.000
_cell.angle_alpha   90.00
_cell.angle_beta   90.00
_cell.angle_gamma   90.00
#
_symmetry.space_group_name_H-M   'P 1'
#
loop_
_entity.id
_entity.type
_entity.pdbx_description
1 polymer ?
#
loop_
_entity_poly.entity_id
_entity_poly.type
_entity_poly.pdbx_seq_one_letter_code
_entity_poly.pdbx_strand_id
1 'polypeptide(L)' 'MASPSGDGAIATSSVVVATKDQVSSDLAGEAIVLSLRTAMYYGLDQVGARIWELV' A
#
# COMPACT_ATOMS: atom_id res chain seq x y z
N MET A 1 -29.29 12.03 -6.01
CA MET A 1 -28.09 12.02 -5.15
C MET A 1 -27.80 10.56 -4.87
N ALA A 2 -27.03 9.90 -5.73
CA ALA A 2 -26.75 8.46 -5.62
C ALA A 2 -25.36 8.30 -4.99
N SER A 3 -25.33 7.77 -3.77
CA SER A 3 -24.08 7.32 -3.13
C SER A 3 -23.53 6.13 -3.93
N PRO A 4 -22.23 6.07 -4.24
CA PRO A 4 -21.65 4.89 -4.87
C PRO A 4 -21.70 3.71 -3.90
N SER A 5 -22.40 2.65 -4.29
CA SER A 5 -22.39 1.36 -3.60
C SER A 5 -20.95 0.84 -3.50
N GLY A 6 -20.49 0.60 -2.27
CA GLY A 6 -19.13 0.15 -1.98
C GLY A 6 -18.94 -1.33 -2.31
N ASP A 7 -18.40 -1.62 -3.49
CA ASP A 7 -17.91 -2.93 -3.91
C ASP A 7 -16.39 -3.00 -3.74
N GLY A 8 -15.90 -2.54 -2.58
CA GLY A 8 -14.47 -2.32 -2.30
C GLY A 8 -14.10 -2.52 -0.83
N ALA A 9 -14.88 -3.29 -0.09
CA ALA A 9 -14.58 -3.60 1.30
C ALA A 9 -13.49 -4.69 1.36
N ILE A 10 -12.37 -4.40 2.01
CA ILE A 10 -11.35 -5.39 2.34
C ILE A 10 -11.85 -6.21 3.53
N ALA A 11 -11.91 -7.53 3.38
CA ALA A 11 -12.24 -8.45 4.48
C ALA A 11 -10.97 -8.84 5.23
N THR A 12 -11.10 -9.28 6.49
CA THR A 12 -9.95 -9.78 7.28
C THR A 12 -9.31 -11.04 6.71
N SER A 13 -10.02 -11.78 5.85
CA SER A 13 -9.50 -12.93 5.11
C SER A 13 -8.87 -12.56 3.76
N SER A 14 -8.95 -11.29 3.34
CA SER A 14 -8.36 -10.85 2.08
C SER A 14 -6.84 -10.88 2.15
N VAL A 15 -6.21 -11.44 1.11
CA VAL A 15 -4.76 -11.39 0.94
C VAL A 15 -4.42 -10.13 0.13
N VAL A 16 -3.54 -9.31 0.68
CA VAL A 16 -3.07 -8.07 0.04
C VAL A 16 -1.66 -8.31 -0.51
N VAL A 17 -1.40 -7.85 -1.73
CA VAL A 17 -0.10 -7.98 -2.39
C VAL A 17 0.30 -6.65 -3.03
N ALA A 18 1.60 -6.35 -3.01
CA ALA A 18 2.14 -5.20 -3.73
C ALA A 18 1.90 -5.34 -5.24
N THR A 19 1.45 -4.26 -5.89
CA THR A 19 1.33 -4.22 -7.34
C THR A 19 2.73 -4.17 -7.98
N LYS A 20 2.89 -4.83 -9.13
CA LYS A 20 4.20 -4.91 -9.84
C LYS A 20 4.78 -3.54 -10.25
N ASP A 21 3.92 -2.54 -10.39
CA ASP A 21 4.31 -1.18 -10.78
C ASP A 21 4.61 -0.27 -9.57
N GLN A 22 4.82 -0.85 -8.39
CA GLN A 22 5.30 -0.14 -7.22
C GLN A 22 6.73 -0.56 -6.89
N VAL A 23 7.54 0.43 -6.53
CA VAL A 23 8.90 0.24 -6.03
C VAL A 23 8.95 0.72 -4.60
N SER A 24 9.45 -0.11 -3.69
CA SER A 24 9.64 0.26 -2.29
C SER A 24 11.12 0.41 -1.95
N SER A 25 11.46 1.38 -1.11
CA SER A 25 12.79 1.51 -0.51
C SER A 25 12.66 1.68 0.99
N ASP A 26 13.47 0.95 1.74
CA ASP A 26 13.66 1.19 3.17
C ASP A 26 14.51 2.45 3.34
N LEU A 27 14.07 3.31 4.26
CA LEU A 27 14.77 4.49 4.68
C LEU A 27 14.72 4.57 6.21
N ALA A 28 15.74 4.02 6.86
CA ALA A 28 15.95 4.13 8.30
C ALA A 28 14.76 3.65 9.16
N GLY A 29 14.05 2.59 8.74
CA GLY A 29 12.91 2.03 9.48
C GLY A 29 11.54 2.57 9.05
N GLU A 30 11.52 3.46 8.05
CA GLU A 30 10.33 3.86 7.30
C GLU A 30 10.37 3.23 5.91
N ALA A 31 9.22 2.85 5.35
CA ALA A 31 9.15 2.33 4.00
C ALA A 31 8.54 3.38 3.07
N ILE A 32 9.23 3.70 1.97
CA ILE A 32 8.71 4.59 0.93
C ILE A 32 8.24 3.73 -0.23
N VAL A 33 7.00 3.92 -0.66
CA VAL A 33 6.41 3.28 -1.84
C VAL A 33 6.25 4.32 -2.95
N LEU A 34 6.92 4.10 -4.07
CA LEU A 34 6.76 4.86 -5.29
C LEU A 34 5.86 4.09 -6.26
N SER A 35 4.77 4.72 -6.68
CA SER A 35 3.95 4.23 -7.80
C SER A 35 4.55 4.68 -9.13
N LEU A 36 5.00 3.75 -9.97
CA LEU A 36 5.54 4.05 -11.30
C LEU A 36 4.46 4.51 -12.29
N ARG A 37 3.19 4.22 -12.01
CA ARG A 37 2.07 4.66 -12.86
C ARG A 37 1.68 6.11 -12.64
N THR A 38 1.77 6.58 -11.40
CA THR A 38 1.31 7.92 -11.01
C THR A 38 2.45 8.87 -10.62
N ALA A 39 3.68 8.36 -10.54
CA ALA A 39 4.85 9.07 -10.02
C ALA A 39 4.66 9.63 -8.60
N MET A 40 3.70 9.06 -7.85
CA MET A 40 3.39 9.49 -6.49
C MET A 40 4.15 8.66 -5.47
N TYR A 41 4.64 9.35 -4.44
CA TYR A 41 5.36 8.77 -3.31
C TYR A 41 4.46 8.70 -2.09
N TYR A 42 4.50 7.56 -1.42
CA TYR A 42 3.78 7.31 -0.18
C TYR A 42 4.79 6.86 0.88
N GLY A 43 4.76 7.50 2.05
CA GLY A 43 5.51 7.03 3.22
C GLY A 43 4.64 6.11 4.06
N LEU A 44 5.21 5.01 4.52
CA LEU A 44 4.64 4.11 5.50
C LEU A 44 5.29 4.40 6.86
N ASP A 45 4.45 4.46 7.89
CA ASP A 45 4.93 4.50 9.27
C ASP A 45 5.63 3.18 9.65
N GLN A 46 6.19 3.11 10.86
CA GLN A 46 6.90 1.94 11.34
C GLN A 46 6.08 0.63 11.30
N VAL A 47 4.77 0.70 11.57
CA VAL A 47 3.89 -0.48 11.53
C VAL A 47 3.58 -0.86 10.08
N GLY A 48 3.31 0.13 9.22
CA GLY A 48 3.11 -0.07 7.79
C GLY A 48 4.34 -0.65 7.10
N ALA A 49 5.53 -0.15 7.44
CA ALA A 49 6.80 -0.67 6.96
C ALA A 49 7.01 -2.13 7.38
N ARG A 50 6.69 -2.46 8.64
CA ARG A 50 6.78 -3.84 9.12
C ARG A 50 5.82 -4.78 8.38
N ILE A 51 4.60 -4.35 8.11
CA ILE A 51 3.65 -5.15 7.31
C ILE A 51 4.20 -5.35 5.89
N TRP A 52 4.79 -4.31 5.30
CA TRP A 52 5.39 -4.38 3.96
C TRP A 52 6.55 -5.37 3.86
N GLU A 53 7.35 -5.53 4.92
CA GLU A 53 8.44 -6.54 4.97
C GLU A 53 7.96 -7.98 5.12
N LEU A 54 6.73 -8.20 5.61
CA LEU A 54 6.21 -9.53 5.96
C LEU A 54 5.51 -10.25 4.78
N VAL A 55 5.31 -9.55 3.65
CA VAL A 55 4.63 -10.05 2.45
C VAL A 55 5.66 -10.32 1.34
#